data_AF-A0A2H0QK59-F1
#
_entry.id   AF-A0A2H0QK59-F1
#
_cell.length_a   1.000
_cell.length_b   1.000
_cell.length_c   1.000
_cell.angle_alpha   90.00
_cell.angle_beta   90.00
_cell.angle_gamma   90.00
#
_symmetry.space_group_name_H-M   'P 1'
#
loop_
_entity.id
_entity.type
_entity.pdbx_description
1 polymer ?
#
loop_
_entity_poly.entity_id
_entity_poly.type
_entity_poly.pdbx_seq_one_letter_code
_entity_poly.pdbx_strand_id
1 'polypeptide(L)'
;MRILALLTLLLSSQAFATGGFDCATKDGSVAISGTTGRFYGNPLIGELILTVDGAEAKISKDHILGYWNMDTELKLIAIDEEYVEPVVTLKVKQSRFSDKFKGTIQLKDRTEKIECIVE
;
A
#
# COMPACT_ATOMS: atom_id res chain seq x y z
N MET A 1 -13.51 -43.87 0.69
CA MET A 1 -12.64 -42.88 1.39
C MET A 1 -11.81 -41.96 0.49
N ARG A 2 -11.79 -42.09 -0.85
CA ARG A 2 -10.98 -41.22 -1.73
C ARG A 2 -11.67 -39.93 -2.21
N ILE A 3 -13.00 -39.85 -2.15
CA ILE A 3 -13.78 -38.71 -2.65
C ILE A 3 -13.79 -37.53 -1.65
N LEU A 4 -13.64 -37.81 -0.34
CA LEU A 4 -13.71 -36.78 0.70
C LEU A 4 -12.50 -35.82 0.68
N ALA A 5 -11.33 -36.29 0.24
CA ALA A 5 -10.12 -35.48 0.14
C ALA A 5 -10.19 -34.41 -0.97
N LEU A 6 -10.99 -34.64 -2.02
CA LEU A 6 -11.12 -33.69 -3.13
C LEU A 6 -11.92 -32.43 -2.72
N LEU A 7 -12.90 -32.60 -1.83
CA LEU A 7 -13.71 -31.50 -1.29
C LEU A 7 -12.90 -30.59 -0.35
N THR A 8 -11.91 -31.12 0.38
CA THR A 8 -11.05 -30.32 1.25
C THR A 8 -10.04 -29.46 0.48
N LEU A 9 -9.60 -29.89 -0.71
CA LEU A 9 -8.72 -29.09 -1.59
C LEU A 9 -9.45 -27.91 -2.25
N LEU A 10 -10.76 -28.01 -2.47
CA LEU A 10 -11.59 -26.92 -2.99
C LEU A 10 -11.88 -25.83 -1.94
N LEU A 11 -11.77 -26.14 -0.65
CA LEU A 11 -11.91 -25.19 0.45
C LEU A 11 -10.63 -24.38 0.74
N SER A 12 -9.47 -24.84 0.26
CA SER A 12 -8.18 -24.14 0.42
C SER A 12 -7.90 -23.08 -0.66
N SER A 13 -8.80 -22.85 -1.62
CA SER A 13 -8.56 -21.93 -2.75
C SER A 13 -8.85 -20.45 -2.44
N GLN A 14 -9.31 -20.11 -1.23
CA GLN A 14 -9.44 -18.72 -0.79
C GLN A 14 -8.16 -18.21 -0.11
N ALA A 15 -7.00 -18.54 -0.69
CA ALA A 15 -5.87 -17.64 -0.54
C ALA A 15 -6.22 -16.38 -1.33
N PHE A 16 -6.92 -15.44 -0.69
CA PHE A 16 -7.02 -14.09 -1.22
C PHE A 16 -5.61 -13.66 -1.55
N ALA A 17 -5.31 -13.44 -2.83
CA ALA A 17 -4.02 -12.91 -3.24
C ALA A 17 -3.89 -11.53 -2.58
N THR A 18 -3.24 -11.51 -1.43
CA THR A 18 -2.88 -10.29 -0.71
C THR A 18 -1.65 -9.75 -1.41
N GLY A 19 -1.81 -8.66 -2.13
CA GLY A 19 -0.70 -7.88 -2.63
C GLY A 19 -0.20 -6.91 -1.57
N GLY A 20 0.69 -6.04 -1.96
CA GLY A 20 1.22 -5.01 -1.07
C GLY A 20 2.02 -3.97 -1.81
N PHE A 21 2.45 -2.96 -1.08
CA PHE A 21 3.49 -2.08 -1.57
C PHE A 21 4.46 -1.77 -0.44
N ASP A 22 5.72 -1.55 -0.83
CA ASP A 22 6.77 -1.03 0.02
C ASP A 22 7.44 0.12 -0.73
N CYS A 23 7.42 1.30 -0.13
CA CYS A 23 7.95 2.52 -0.68
C CYS A 23 8.99 3.10 0.27
N ALA A 24 10.16 3.49 -0.25
CA ALA A 24 11.20 4.13 0.56
C ALA A 24 11.96 5.22 -0.21
N THR A 25 12.42 6.23 0.52
CA THR A 25 13.37 7.21 0.03
C THR A 25 14.75 6.56 -0.13
N LYS A 26 15.60 7.14 -0.98
CA LYS A 26 16.91 6.53 -1.30
C LYS A 26 17.84 6.43 -0.07
N ASP A 27 17.70 7.37 0.85
CA ASP A 27 18.44 7.45 2.11
C ASP A 27 17.73 6.74 3.27
N GLY A 28 16.50 6.25 3.07
CA GLY A 28 15.72 5.55 4.11
C GLY A 28 15.13 6.47 5.18
N SER A 29 15.19 7.79 4.99
CA SER A 29 14.58 8.79 5.87
C SER A 29 13.06 8.61 5.99
N VAL A 30 12.41 8.15 4.92
CA VAL A 30 10.96 7.92 4.89
C VAL A 30 10.68 6.60 4.22
N ALA A 31 9.88 5.76 4.87
CA ALA A 31 9.34 4.55 4.29
C ALA A 31 7.83 4.44 4.58
N ILE A 32 7.09 3.88 3.64
CA ILE A 32 5.67 3.55 3.84
C ILE A 32 5.36 2.22 3.18
N SER A 33 4.71 1.34 3.93
CA SER A 33 4.25 0.06 3.41
C SER A 33 2.80 -0.21 3.79
N GLY A 34 2.15 -1.06 2.99
CA GLY A 34 0.76 -1.43 3.21
C GLY A 34 0.40 -2.72 2.51
N THR A 35 -0.50 -3.49 3.14
CA THR A 35 -1.06 -4.70 2.55
C THR A 35 -2.33 -4.38 1.78
N THR A 36 -2.55 -5.05 0.65
CA THR A 36 -3.74 -4.86 -0.17
C THR A 36 -4.44 -6.19 -0.43
N GLY A 37 -5.74 -6.25 -0.19
CA GLY A 37 -6.60 -7.35 -0.59
C GLY A 37 -7.22 -7.07 -1.95
N ARG A 38 -7.12 -8.01 -2.89
CA ARG A 38 -7.84 -7.91 -4.17
C ARG A 38 -9.34 -8.12 -3.95
N PHE A 39 -10.13 -7.10 -4.24
CA PHE A 39 -11.61 -7.18 -4.26
C PHE A 39 -12.12 -6.62 -5.60
N TYR A 40 -13.20 -7.18 -6.14
CA TYR A 40 -13.80 -6.69 -7.38
C TYR A 40 -14.26 -5.23 -7.19
N GLY A 41 -13.71 -4.31 -7.99
CA GLY A 41 -14.02 -2.88 -7.95
C GLY A 41 -12.87 -2.04 -7.38
N ASN A 42 -12.59 -2.16 -6.08
CA ASN A 42 -11.53 -1.39 -5.39
C ASN A 42 -10.68 -2.31 -4.51
N PRO A 43 -9.34 -2.25 -4.61
CA PRO A 43 -8.49 -2.98 -3.68
C PRO A 43 -8.72 -2.51 -2.24
N LEU A 44 -8.92 -3.47 -1.33
CA LEU A 44 -9.03 -3.20 0.09
C LEU A 44 -7.62 -2.95 0.63
N ILE A 45 -7.39 -1.79 1.22
CA ILE A 45 -6.12 -1.50 1.87
C ILE A 45 -6.22 -1.80 3.37
N GLY A 46 -5.21 -2.49 3.89
CA GLY A 46 -5.08 -2.78 5.31
C GLY A 46 -4.49 -1.60 6.08
N GLU A 47 -3.86 -1.91 7.20
CA GLU A 47 -3.08 -0.94 7.96
C GLU A 47 -1.84 -0.51 7.15
N LEU A 48 -1.42 0.75 7.34
CA LEU A 48 -0.15 1.25 6.82
C LEU A 48 0.88 1.34 7.93
N ILE A 49 2.12 1.09 7.58
CA ILE A 49 3.27 1.36 8.43
C ILE A 49 4.04 2.51 7.78
N LEU A 50 4.13 3.64 8.48
CA LEU A 50 4.90 4.81 8.07
C LEU A 50 6.12 4.93 8.99
N THR A 51 7.30 5.02 8.40
CA THR A 51 8.56 5.29 9.12
C THR A 51 9.08 6.66 8.68
N VAL A 52 9.37 7.55 9.63
CA VAL A 52 9.98 8.87 9.39
C VAL A 52 11.16 9.04 10.33
N ASP A 53 12.35 9.19 9.78
CA ASP A 53 13.62 9.39 10.49
C ASP A 53 13.85 8.33 11.61
N GLY A 54 13.42 7.09 11.33
CA GLY A 54 13.53 5.94 12.24
C GLY A 54 12.38 5.77 13.24
N ALA A 55 11.43 6.72 13.31
CA ALA A 55 10.21 6.58 14.11
C ALA A 55 9.10 5.90 13.29
N GLU A 56 8.51 4.84 13.82
CA GLU A 56 7.41 4.10 13.18
C GLU A 56 6.05 4.54 13.73
N ALA A 57 5.10 4.74 12.83
CA ALA A 57 3.70 5.01 13.12
C ALA A 57 2.80 4.08 12.31
N LYS A 58 1.75 3.55 12.94
CA LYS A 58 0.73 2.75 12.27
C LYS A 58 -0.47 3.62 11.95
N ILE A 59 -0.91 3.57 10.70
CA ILE A 59 -2.11 4.29 10.24
C ILE A 59 -3.20 3.24 10.00
N SER A 60 -4.28 3.31 10.78
CA SER A 60 -5.43 2.43 10.60
C SER A 60 -6.10 2.69 9.24
N LYS A 61 -6.68 1.64 8.66
CA LYS A 61 -7.44 1.69 7.41
C LYS A 61 -8.54 2.76 7.40
N ASP A 62 -9.09 3.08 8.57
CA ASP A 62 -10.19 4.05 8.70
C ASP A 62 -9.72 5.49 8.45
N HIS A 63 -8.40 5.73 8.47
CA HIS A 63 -7.78 7.02 8.12
C HIS A 63 -7.26 7.06 6.69
N ILE A 64 -7.57 6.05 5.86
CA ILE A 64 -7.17 6.04 4.45
C ILE A 64 -8.35 6.57 3.62
N LEU A 65 -8.28 7.83 3.25
CA LEU A 65 -9.32 8.52 2.47
C LEU A 65 -9.40 7.99 1.04
N GLY A 66 -8.27 7.55 0.47
CA GLY A 66 -8.25 7.04 -0.88
C GLY A 66 -7.02 6.22 -1.19
N TYR A 67 -7.26 5.12 -1.89
CA TYR A 67 -6.23 4.25 -2.45
C TYR A 67 -6.60 3.90 -3.89
N TRP A 68 -5.70 4.17 -4.82
CA TRP A 68 -5.85 3.85 -6.24
C TRP A 68 -4.61 3.11 -6.69
N ASN A 69 -4.76 1.85 -7.09
CA ASN A 69 -3.75 1.10 -7.81
C ASN A 69 -4.33 0.73 -9.18
N MET A 70 -3.85 1.39 -10.23
CA MET A 70 -4.33 1.22 -11.62
C MET A 70 -3.21 0.65 -12.50
N ASP A 71 -2.63 -0.48 -12.10
CA ASP A 71 -1.53 -1.26 -12.72
C ASP A 71 -0.19 -0.51 -12.92
N THR A 72 -0.24 0.77 -13.29
CA THR A 72 0.89 1.63 -13.65
C THR A 72 0.97 2.88 -12.77
N GLU A 73 -0.02 3.11 -11.91
CA GLU A 73 -0.04 4.21 -10.94
C GLU A 73 -0.53 3.71 -9.59
N LEU A 74 0.13 4.17 -8.53
CA LEU A 74 -0.30 3.99 -7.15
C LEU A 74 -0.44 5.36 -6.49
N LYS A 75 -1.63 5.64 -5.98
CA LYS A 75 -1.94 6.86 -5.23
C LYS A 75 -2.57 6.48 -3.90
N LEU A 76 -2.12 7.12 -2.83
CA LEU A 76 -2.65 6.93 -1.49
C LEU A 76 -2.75 8.27 -0.79
N ILE A 77 -3.85 8.46 -0.05
CA ILE A 77 -4.07 9.62 0.81
C ILE A 77 -4.52 9.10 2.17
N ALA A 78 -3.77 9.44 3.21
CA ALA A 78 -4.15 9.23 4.59
C ALA A 78 -4.32 10.57 5.32
N ILE A 79 -5.28 10.61 6.24
CA ILE A 79 -5.69 11.80 7.01
C ILE A 79 -5.37 11.60 8.50
N ASP A 80 -5.38 12.70 9.25
CA ASP A 80 -5.19 12.67 10.70
C ASP A 80 -6.36 11.99 11.46
N GLU A 81 -6.20 11.88 12.78
CA GLU A 81 -7.23 11.33 13.68
C GLU A 81 -8.50 12.18 13.72
N GLU A 82 -8.39 13.48 13.43
CA GLU A 82 -9.51 14.42 13.43
C GLU A 82 -10.26 14.46 12.09
N TYR A 83 -9.77 13.73 11.07
CA TYR A 83 -10.31 13.67 9.71
C TYR A 83 -10.31 15.03 8.98
N VAL A 84 -9.37 15.92 9.32
CA VAL A 84 -9.35 17.31 8.80
C VAL A 84 -8.33 17.48 7.68
N GLU A 85 -7.09 17.03 7.86
CA GLU A 85 -6.00 17.28 6.91
C GLU A 85 -5.31 15.99 6.43
N PRO A 86 -4.85 15.94 5.15
CA PRO A 86 -3.98 14.87 4.68
C PRO A 86 -2.63 14.90 5.41
N VAL A 87 -2.31 13.84 6.14
CA VAL A 87 -1.01 13.65 6.82
C VAL A 87 0.01 12.97 5.92
N VAL A 88 -0.47 12.13 5.00
CA VAL A 88 0.36 11.44 4.01
C VAL A 88 -0.33 11.47 2.66
N THR A 89 0.39 11.89 1.63
CA THR A 89 -0.02 11.72 0.23
C THR A 89 1.10 11.05 -0.56
N LEU A 90 0.85 9.84 -1.03
CA LEU A 90 1.76 9.08 -1.88
C LEU A 90 1.26 9.12 -3.33
N LYS A 91 2.13 9.45 -4.26
CA LYS A 91 1.84 9.43 -5.70
C LYS A 91 3.05 8.88 -6.43
N VAL A 92 2.92 7.66 -6.95
CA VAL A 92 3.98 7.01 -7.73
C VAL A 92 3.43 6.43 -9.03
N LYS A 93 4.29 6.36 -10.03
CA LYS A 93 3.98 5.78 -11.33
C LYS A 93 5.07 4.78 -11.72
N GLN A 94 4.67 3.69 -12.35
CA GLN A 94 5.58 2.73 -12.93
C GLN A 94 6.41 3.43 -14.00
N SER A 95 7.73 3.23 -13.93
CA SER A 95 8.63 3.70 -14.98
C SER A 95 8.38 2.90 -16.26
N ARG A 96 8.43 3.55 -17.42
CA ARG A 96 8.32 2.87 -18.73
C ARG A 96 9.43 1.84 -19.00
N PHE A 97 10.54 1.93 -18.28
CA PHE A 97 11.74 1.15 -18.51
C PHE A 97 12.15 0.27 -17.30
N SER A 98 11.33 0.23 -16.25
CA SER A 98 11.60 -0.63 -15.09
C SER A 98 10.33 -0.98 -14.37
N ASP A 99 10.29 -2.16 -13.73
CA ASP A 99 9.17 -2.59 -12.88
C ASP A 99 9.02 -1.78 -11.59
N LYS A 100 9.93 -0.82 -11.35
CA LYS A 100 9.86 0.09 -10.21
C LYS A 100 8.86 1.22 -10.43
N PHE A 101 8.13 1.52 -9.37
CA PHE A 101 7.33 2.73 -9.27
C PHE A 101 8.17 3.85 -8.67
N LYS A 102 8.06 5.06 -9.21
CA LYS A 102 8.76 6.24 -8.70
C LYS A 102 7.81 7.42 -8.61
N GLY A 103 8.04 8.28 -7.65
CA GLY A 103 7.27 9.51 -7.52
C GLY A 103 7.60 10.24 -6.23
N THR A 104 6.56 10.66 -5.52
CA THR A 104 6.70 11.50 -4.32
C THR A 104 5.83 11.02 -3.18
N ILE A 105 6.36 11.13 -1.97
CA ILE A 105 5.58 11.13 -0.74
C ILE A 105 5.56 12.55 -0.18
N GLN A 106 4.39 13.02 0.19
CA GLN A 106 4.19 14.29 0.86
C GLN A 106 3.71 14.02 2.28
N LEU A 107 4.50 14.48 3.24
CA LEU A 107 4.20 14.55 4.66
C LEU A 107 3.79 15.99 4.98
N LYS A 108 3.26 16.24 6.18
CA LYS A 108 2.79 17.56 6.62
C LYS A 108 3.80 18.69 6.33
N ASP A 109 5.07 18.44 6.63
CA ASP A 109 6.12 19.48 6.61
C ASP A 109 7.11 19.35 5.44
N ARG A 110 7.08 18.23 4.70
CA ARG A 110 8.08 17.97 3.64
C ARG A 110 7.57 17.05 2.54
N THR A 111 8.15 17.20 1.35
CA THR A 111 7.90 16.33 0.19
C THR A 111 9.21 15.71 -0.26
N GLU A 112 9.20 14.39 -0.46
CA GLU A 112 10.39 13.62 -0.82
C GLU A 112 10.15 12.72 -2.02
N LYS A 113 11.24 12.42 -2.75
CA LYS A 113 11.21 11.45 -3.84
C LYS A 113 11.28 10.04 -3.26
N ILE A 114 10.36 9.18 -3.70
CA ILE A 114 10.21 7.82 -3.18
C ILE A 114 10.19 6.81 -4.32
N GLU A 115 10.78 5.63 -4.10
CA GLU A 115 10.66 4.47 -4.99
C GLU A 115 9.83 3.41 -4.32
N CYS A 116 8.94 2.75 -5.07
CA CYS A 116 8.09 1.68 -4.56
C CYS A 116 8.24 0.39 -5.34
N ILE A 117 8.07 -0.72 -4.62
CA ILE A 117 7.82 -2.05 -5.13
C ILE A 117 6.36 -2.36 -4.82
N VAL A 118 5.62 -2.85 -5.83
CA VAL A 118 4.20 -3.20 -5.70
C VAL A 118 4.05 -4.67 -6.09
N GLU A 119 3.38 -5.45 -5.24
CA GLU A 119 3.20 -6.91 -5.33
C GLU A 119 1.75 -7.30 -5.64
#